data_AF-A0A840TUX2-F1
#
_entry.id   AF-A0A840TUX2-F1
#
_cell.length_a   1.000
_cell.length_b   1.000
_cell.length_c   1.000
_cell.angle_alpha   90.00
_cell.angle_beta   90.00
_cell.angle_gamma   90.00
#
_symmetry.space_group_name_H-M   'P 1'
#
loop_
_entity.id
_entity.type
_entity.pdbx_description
1 polymer ?
#
loop_
_entity_poly.entity_id
_entity_poly.type
_entity_poly.pdbx_seq_one_letter_code
_entity_poly.pdbx_strand_id
1 'polypeptide(L)'
;MMNERIVKTTLKGAAIGGGTFLVADLIGQVLSMRQAGYEVTWDNLKAHYQTNQALNHAILGVCLGGSAGFLGSVLAYENNAGSQRFNQNDFLDEILVKSKLDLKNKLTRFDLAAVQKVCDFLSIALASKLIGKPIRTGSVAKRTAVNSVSDYDVAFVVKPGSGTMEQLHELFFDTLREKFEGPGCTVRQQNYTVGVLVDRPDGTLLRVDVMPTRGRDNYAETGDLTIWSQRNRKHQKTNVGKHNQLPVGQPQVRDAIRLLKTYKLANNLNLPTALINQIVPMALKKRGGQSSRAANLRFCMEYLADKLSNQTVQDVANGNNNLMASLSERSKYRLRARLLDDLERWNENPPFLMTMFADMD
;
A
#
# COMPACT_ATOMS: atom_id res chain seq x y z
N MET A 1 -10.85 -28.85 1.48
CA MET A 1 -9.87 -29.92 1.81
C MET A 1 -8.40 -29.51 1.63
N MET A 2 -7.99 -28.84 0.54
CA MET A 2 -6.59 -28.38 0.35
C MET A 2 -6.15 -27.34 1.40
N ASN A 3 -6.99 -26.33 1.65
CA ASN A 3 -6.73 -25.32 2.69
C ASN A 3 -6.53 -25.94 4.07
N GLU A 4 -7.33 -26.93 4.48
CA GLU A 4 -7.15 -27.56 5.79
C GLU A 4 -5.85 -28.35 5.90
N ARG A 5 -5.40 -29.03 4.84
CA ARG A 5 -4.13 -29.78 4.88
C ARG A 5 -2.92 -28.84 4.89
N ILE A 6 -2.93 -27.79 4.06
CA ILE A 6 -1.85 -26.78 4.02
C ILE A 6 -1.81 -26.04 5.36
N VAL A 7 -2.94 -25.51 5.82
CA VAL A 7 -3.05 -24.82 7.13
C VAL A 7 -2.58 -25.72 8.26
N LYS A 8 -2.99 -27.01 8.29
CA LYS A 8 -2.55 -27.96 9.33
C LYS A 8 -1.05 -28.26 9.26
N THR A 9 -0.45 -28.25 8.08
CA THR A 9 0.97 -28.55 7.89
C THR A 9 1.85 -27.32 8.16
N THR A 10 1.39 -26.14 7.75
CA THR A 10 1.98 -24.84 8.09
C THR A 10 1.92 -24.58 9.59
N LEU A 11 0.79 -24.86 10.26
CA LEU A 11 0.66 -24.78 11.72
C LEU A 11 1.61 -25.76 12.43
N LYS A 12 1.75 -26.99 11.92
CA LYS A 12 2.71 -27.96 12.45
C LYS A 12 4.16 -27.50 12.26
N GLY A 13 4.50 -26.96 11.08
CA GLY A 13 5.83 -26.42 10.80
C GLY A 13 6.17 -25.22 11.67
N ALA A 14 5.22 -24.29 11.84
CA ALA A 14 5.32 -23.14 12.73
C ALA A 14 5.50 -23.56 14.20
N ALA A 15 4.74 -24.54 14.67
CA ALA A 15 4.86 -25.06 16.03
C ALA A 15 6.20 -25.77 16.27
N ILE A 16 6.67 -26.57 15.30
CA ILE A 16 7.98 -27.23 15.37
C ILE A 16 9.10 -26.20 15.37
N GLY A 17 9.08 -25.24 14.44
CA GLY A 17 10.10 -24.19 14.34
C GLY A 17 10.17 -23.29 15.58
N GLY A 18 9.02 -22.86 16.11
CA GLY A 18 8.96 -22.11 17.36
C GLY A 18 9.50 -22.91 18.55
N GLY A 19 9.12 -24.19 18.66
CA GLY A 19 9.60 -25.08 19.72
C GLY A 19 11.11 -25.35 19.66
N THR A 20 11.67 -25.61 18.48
CA THR A 20 13.11 -25.87 18.30
C THR A 20 13.96 -24.65 18.65
N PHE A 21 13.53 -23.44 18.27
CA PHE A 21 14.26 -22.21 18.60
C PHE A 21 14.19 -21.87 20.09
N LEU A 22 13.05 -22.11 20.76
CA LEU A 22 12.95 -21.95 22.22
C LEU A 22 13.89 -22.90 22.97
N VAL A 23 14.02 -24.14 22.51
CA VAL A 23 14.95 -25.12 23.11
C VAL A 23 16.40 -24.73 22.85
N ALA A 24 16.74 -24.28 21.64
CA ALA A 24 18.10 -23.83 21.30
C ALA A 24 18.51 -22.57 22.08
N ASP A 25 17.59 -21.62 22.26
CA ASP A 25 17.79 -20.40 23.05
C ASP A 25 17.99 -20.72 24.54
N LEU A 26 17.18 -21.64 25.10
CA LEU A 26 17.33 -22.14 26.46
C LEU A 26 18.70 -22.79 26.68
N ILE A 27 19.15 -23.62 25.72
CA ILE A 27 20.49 -24.24 25.75
C ILE A 27 21.59 -23.17 25.70
N GLY A 28 21.46 -22.18 24.83
CA GLY A 28 22.42 -21.08 24.71
C GLY A 28 22.57 -20.26 25.99
N GLN A 29 21.45 -19.97 26.67
CA GLN A 29 21.45 -19.24 27.94
C GLN A 29 22.04 -20.06 29.10
N VAL A 30 21.80 -21.38 29.13
CA VAL A 30 22.44 -22.27 30.10
C VAL A 30 23.97 -22.30 29.90
N LEU A 31 24.43 -22.31 28.64
CA LEU A 31 25.86 -22.29 28.31
C LEU A 31 26.53 -20.96 28.68
N SER A 32 25.88 -19.82 28.45
CA SER A 32 26.42 -18.51 28.81
C SER A 32 26.48 -18.31 30.32
N MET A 33 25.50 -18.80 31.09
CA MET A 33 25.54 -18.80 32.55
C MET A 33 26.72 -19.60 33.10
N ARG A 34 27.01 -20.77 32.53
CA ARG A 34 28.19 -21.58 32.90
C ARG A 34 29.50 -20.86 32.60
N GLN A 35 29.60 -20.16 31.47
CA GLN A 35 30.80 -19.39 31.10
C GLN A 35 31.02 -18.17 32.01
N ALA A 36 29.94 -17.58 32.52
CA ALA A 36 29.99 -16.46 33.46
C ALA A 36 30.15 -16.88 34.94
N GLY A 37 30.30 -18.18 35.22
CA GLY A 37 30.56 -18.71 36.58
C GLY A 37 29.32 -18.82 37.47
N TYR A 38 28.11 -18.72 36.92
CA TYR A 38 26.87 -18.88 37.69
C TYR A 38 26.50 -20.36 37.85
N GLU A 39 25.96 -20.71 39.01
CA GLU A 39 25.36 -22.02 39.26
C GLU A 39 24.02 -22.15 38.51
N VAL A 40 23.86 -23.22 37.71
CA VAL A 40 22.67 -23.43 36.87
C VAL A 40 21.54 -24.02 37.71
N THR A 41 20.79 -23.14 38.36
CA THR A 41 19.55 -23.46 39.07
C THR A 41 18.35 -22.83 38.36
N TRP A 42 17.15 -23.36 38.60
CA TRP A 42 15.91 -22.83 38.01
C TRP A 42 15.64 -21.37 38.43
N ASP A 43 15.99 -21.01 39.67
CA ASP A 43 15.80 -19.66 40.18
C ASP A 43 16.76 -18.66 39.53
N ASN A 44 18.02 -19.06 39.30
CA ASN A 44 19.00 -18.22 38.60
C ASN A 44 18.67 -18.06 37.11
N LEU A 45 18.23 -19.15 36.47
CA LEU A 45 17.78 -19.13 35.09
C LEU A 45 16.61 -18.16 34.93
N LYS A 46 15.60 -18.23 35.81
CA LYS A 46 14.41 -17.36 35.78
C LYS A 46 14.75 -15.89 36.03
N ALA A 47 15.71 -15.61 36.91
CA ALA A 47 16.14 -14.24 37.22
C ALA A 47 16.93 -13.59 36.06
N HIS A 48 17.62 -14.39 35.24
CA HIS A 48 18.45 -13.90 34.12
C HIS A 48 17.82 -14.16 32.75
N TYR A 49 16.64 -14.77 32.71
CA TYR A 49 15.95 -15.12 31.47
C TYR A 49 15.49 -13.87 30.74
N GLN A 50 16.11 -13.60 29.60
CA GLN A 50 15.74 -12.46 28.75
C GLN A 50 14.53 -12.82 27.88
N THR A 51 13.34 -12.73 28.47
CA THR A 51 12.04 -13.06 27.83
C THR A 51 11.83 -12.39 26.48
N ASN A 52 12.33 -11.17 26.28
CA ASN A 52 12.19 -10.45 25.01
C ASN A 52 13.05 -11.02 23.87
N GLN A 53 14.22 -11.61 24.17
CA GLN A 53 15.06 -12.27 23.15
C GLN A 53 14.52 -13.65 22.78
N ALA A 54 14.10 -14.43 23.79
CA ALA A 54 13.46 -15.72 23.57
C ALA A 54 12.18 -15.61 22.74
N LEU A 55 11.38 -14.56 22.98
CA LEU A 55 10.18 -14.26 22.21
C LEU A 55 10.52 -13.90 20.76
N ASN A 56 11.54 -13.07 20.53
CA ASN A 56 11.98 -12.72 19.17
C ASN A 56 12.52 -13.93 18.41
N HIS A 57 13.26 -14.84 19.06
CA HIS A 57 13.75 -16.08 18.46
C HIS A 57 12.63 -17.10 18.21
N ALA A 58 11.64 -17.18 19.09
CA ALA A 58 10.44 -18.00 18.89
C ALA A 58 9.59 -17.49 17.72
N ILE A 59 9.43 -16.17 17.58
CA ILE A 59 8.76 -15.53 16.44
C ILE A 59 9.51 -15.84 15.15
N LEU A 60 10.85 -15.69 15.15
CA LEU A 60 11.69 -16.03 14.00
C LEU A 60 11.57 -17.52 13.63
N GLY A 61 11.56 -18.41 14.62
CA GLY A 61 11.37 -19.85 14.44
C GLY A 61 9.99 -20.24 13.93
N VAL A 62 8.94 -19.54 14.37
CA VAL A 62 7.56 -19.67 13.84
C VAL A 62 7.51 -19.22 12.38
N CYS A 63 8.17 -18.11 12.03
CA CYS A 63 8.25 -17.63 10.66
C CYS A 63 9.01 -18.62 9.74
N LEU A 64 10.18 -19.11 10.17
CA LEU A 64 11.01 -20.03 9.38
C LEU A 64 10.38 -21.42 9.27
N GLY A 65 9.83 -21.95 10.37
CA GLY A 65 9.13 -23.23 10.40
C GLY A 65 7.81 -23.21 9.65
N GLY A 66 7.05 -22.11 9.73
CA GLY A 66 5.84 -21.89 8.94
C GLY A 66 6.13 -21.79 7.45
N SER A 67 7.20 -21.09 7.07
CA SER A 67 7.65 -20.98 5.67
C SER A 67 8.13 -22.32 5.11
N ALA A 68 8.92 -23.08 5.87
CA ALA A 68 9.39 -24.41 5.47
C ALA A 68 8.23 -25.43 5.41
N GLY A 69 7.28 -25.36 6.34
CA GLY A 69 6.06 -26.19 6.34
C GLY A 69 5.14 -25.86 5.17
N PHE A 70 5.02 -24.58 4.81
CA PHE A 70 4.29 -24.12 3.64
C PHE A 70 4.97 -24.62 2.35
N LEU A 71 6.28 -24.36 2.17
CA LEU A 71 7.06 -24.83 1.02
C LEU A 71 7.03 -26.36 0.89
N GLY A 72 7.20 -27.09 1.99
CA GLY A 72 7.11 -28.55 2.02
C GLY A 72 5.71 -29.06 1.66
N SER A 73 4.65 -28.35 2.08
CA SER A 73 3.27 -28.70 1.70
C SER A 73 2.96 -28.39 0.23
N VAL A 74 3.56 -27.34 -0.33
CA VAL A 74 3.48 -26.99 -1.75
C VAL A 74 4.21 -28.03 -2.60
N LEU A 75 5.42 -28.43 -2.22
CA LEU A 75 6.19 -29.49 -2.90
C LEU A 75 5.51 -30.87 -2.78
N ALA A 76 4.93 -31.19 -1.62
CA ALA A 76 4.17 -32.42 -1.42
C ALA A 76 2.83 -32.40 -2.16
N TYR A 77 2.26 -31.22 -2.42
CA TYR A 77 1.09 -31.05 -3.27
C TYR A 77 1.47 -31.20 -4.76
N GLU A 78 2.57 -30.60 -5.22
CA GLU A 78 3.11 -30.75 -6.58
C GLU A 78 3.36 -32.23 -6.93
N ASN A 79 3.89 -33.02 -6.00
CA ASN A 79 4.11 -34.46 -6.19
C ASN A 79 2.85 -35.32 -6.11
N ASN A 80 1.75 -34.83 -5.49
CA ASN A 80 0.48 -35.55 -5.39
C ASN A 80 -0.61 -35.01 -6.34
N ALA A 81 -0.36 -33.92 -7.07
CA ALA A 81 -1.33 -33.22 -7.92
C ALA A 81 -1.48 -33.87 -9.30
N GLY A 82 -1.76 -35.17 -9.32
CA GLY A 82 -2.27 -35.86 -10.50
C GLY A 82 -3.69 -35.45 -10.92
N SER A 83 -4.37 -34.50 -10.26
CA SER A 83 -5.79 -34.25 -10.57
C SER A 83 -6.42 -32.86 -10.30
N GLN A 84 -5.70 -31.80 -9.91
CA GLN A 84 -6.27 -30.43 -9.91
C GLN A 84 -5.25 -29.39 -10.40
N ARG A 85 -5.53 -28.78 -11.56
CA ARG A 85 -4.72 -27.68 -12.12
C ARG A 85 -4.89 -26.42 -11.27
N PHE A 86 -3.81 -25.77 -10.86
CA PHE A 86 -3.83 -24.48 -10.17
C PHE A 86 -4.64 -23.43 -10.97
N ASN A 87 -5.67 -22.85 -10.36
CA ASN A 87 -6.47 -21.79 -10.97
C ASN A 87 -5.97 -20.40 -10.53
N GLN A 88 -5.29 -19.73 -11.44
CA GLN A 88 -4.70 -18.41 -11.22
C GLN A 88 -5.75 -17.32 -10.93
N ASN A 89 -6.93 -17.41 -11.54
CA ASN A 89 -7.97 -16.37 -11.35
C ASN A 89 -8.58 -16.48 -9.95
N ASP A 90 -8.82 -17.70 -9.46
CA ASP A 90 -9.36 -17.94 -8.11
C ASP A 90 -8.37 -17.43 -7.05
N PHE A 91 -7.08 -17.73 -7.22
CA PHE A 91 -6.03 -17.20 -6.34
C PHE A 91 -6.03 -15.66 -6.32
N LEU A 92 -6.03 -14.99 -7.48
CA LEU A 92 -6.06 -13.53 -7.55
C LEU A 92 -7.35 -12.92 -6.99
N ASP A 93 -8.47 -13.63 -7.06
CA ASP A 93 -9.73 -13.22 -6.43
C ASP A 93 -9.62 -13.22 -4.91
N GLU A 94 -8.95 -14.22 -4.32
CA GLU A 94 -8.65 -14.22 -2.88
C GLU A 94 -7.77 -13.02 -2.48
N ILE A 95 -6.73 -12.69 -3.27
CA ILE A 95 -5.90 -11.49 -3.06
C ILE A 95 -6.77 -10.23 -3.09
N LEU A 96 -7.67 -10.12 -4.07
CA LEU A 96 -8.56 -8.96 -4.21
C LEU A 96 -9.56 -8.85 -3.07
N VAL A 97 -10.07 -9.96 -2.55
CA VAL A 97 -10.96 -9.96 -1.39
C VAL A 97 -10.20 -9.51 -0.14
N LYS A 98 -9.02 -10.09 0.13
CA LYS A 98 -8.18 -9.74 1.29
C LYS A 98 -7.70 -8.28 1.25
N SER A 99 -7.46 -7.72 0.07
CA SER A 99 -6.95 -6.36 -0.11
C SER A 99 -8.01 -5.26 -0.12
N LYS A 100 -9.30 -5.59 -0.22
CA LYS A 100 -10.39 -4.60 -0.28
C LYS A 100 -10.72 -4.03 1.10
N LEU A 101 -10.97 -2.72 1.15
CA LEU A 101 -11.54 -2.05 2.31
C LEU A 101 -12.94 -2.59 2.62
N ASP A 102 -13.15 -3.07 3.85
CA ASP A 102 -14.46 -3.46 4.34
C ASP A 102 -15.20 -2.24 4.93
N LEU A 103 -16.09 -1.65 4.14
CA LEU A 103 -16.90 -0.49 4.56
C LEU A 103 -17.84 -0.77 5.74
N LYS A 104 -18.11 -2.05 6.06
CA LYS A 104 -18.95 -2.41 7.21
C LYS A 104 -18.15 -2.54 8.50
N ASN A 105 -16.82 -2.60 8.41
CA ASN A 105 -15.93 -2.68 9.55
C ASN A 105 -16.07 -1.42 10.43
N LYS A 106 -16.10 -1.62 11.76
CA LYS A 106 -16.13 -0.54 12.76
C LYS A 106 -15.01 0.49 12.56
N LEU A 107 -13.80 0.03 12.24
CA LEU A 107 -12.64 0.89 11.96
C LEU A 107 -12.87 1.76 10.73
N THR A 108 -13.41 1.21 9.65
CA THR A 108 -13.72 2.01 8.46
C THR A 108 -14.81 3.04 8.71
N ARG A 109 -15.79 2.74 9.58
CA ARG A 109 -16.78 3.75 10.01
C ARG A 109 -16.14 4.85 10.86
N PHE A 110 -15.24 4.50 11.76
CA PHE A 110 -14.44 5.46 12.53
C PHE A 110 -13.65 6.38 11.58
N ASP A 111 -12.96 5.80 10.60
CA ASP A 111 -12.21 6.55 9.59
C ASP A 111 -13.08 7.56 8.86
N LEU A 112 -14.21 7.10 8.32
CA LEU A 112 -15.14 7.97 7.59
C LEU A 112 -15.67 9.11 8.46
N ALA A 113 -15.95 8.86 9.74
CA ALA A 113 -16.39 9.88 10.67
C ALA A 113 -15.29 10.90 10.99
N ALA A 114 -14.07 10.46 11.26
CA ALA A 114 -12.93 11.33 11.52
C ALA A 114 -12.61 12.21 10.29
N VAL A 115 -12.62 11.60 9.11
CA VAL A 115 -12.42 12.29 7.85
C VAL A 115 -13.55 13.32 7.60
N GLN A 116 -14.80 12.98 7.91
CA GLN A 116 -15.92 13.91 7.78
C GLN A 116 -15.78 15.10 8.74
N LYS A 117 -15.35 14.86 9.98
CA LYS A 117 -15.08 15.92 10.97
C LYS A 117 -14.03 16.93 10.47
N VAL A 118 -12.94 16.46 9.85
CA VAL A 118 -11.94 17.33 9.20
C VAL A 118 -12.60 18.12 8.06
N CYS A 119 -13.43 17.45 7.25
CA CYS A 119 -14.08 18.10 6.11
C CYS A 119 -15.05 19.21 6.51
N ASP A 120 -15.89 18.95 7.51
CA ASP A 120 -16.89 19.89 8.00
C ASP A 120 -16.21 21.10 8.65
N PHE A 121 -15.19 20.87 9.48
CA PHE A 121 -14.44 21.94 10.12
C PHE A 121 -13.82 22.90 9.09
N LEU A 122 -13.08 22.38 8.10
CA LEU A 122 -12.45 23.23 7.08
C LEU A 122 -13.49 23.94 6.19
N SER A 123 -14.61 23.27 5.90
CA SER A 123 -15.69 23.87 5.11
C SER A 123 -16.30 25.08 5.81
N ILE A 124 -16.36 25.07 7.14
CA ILE A 124 -16.82 26.19 7.97
C ILE A 124 -15.72 27.23 8.11
N ALA A 125 -14.53 26.84 8.58
CA ALA A 125 -13.43 27.75 8.89
C ALA A 125 -12.95 28.55 7.67
N LEU A 126 -13.03 27.96 6.47
CA LEU A 126 -12.56 28.57 5.22
C LEU A 126 -13.70 28.88 4.24
N ALA A 127 -14.96 28.91 4.70
CA ALA A 127 -16.15 29.04 3.86
C ALA A 127 -16.07 30.19 2.84
N SER A 128 -15.55 31.36 3.25
CA SER A 128 -15.44 32.54 2.38
C SER A 128 -14.46 32.37 1.21
N LYS A 129 -13.47 31.48 1.36
CA LYS A 129 -12.40 31.23 0.37
C LYS A 129 -12.70 30.05 -0.55
N LEU A 130 -13.56 29.12 -0.16
CA LEU A 130 -13.79 27.87 -0.89
C LEU A 130 -14.71 28.02 -2.12
N ILE A 131 -14.50 27.16 -3.10
CA ILE A 131 -15.40 26.89 -4.22
C ILE A 131 -16.05 25.53 -3.96
N GLY A 132 -17.29 25.56 -3.49
CA GLY A 132 -18.10 24.36 -3.31
C GLY A 132 -17.61 23.40 -2.22
N LYS A 133 -18.02 22.14 -2.36
CA LYS A 133 -17.74 21.08 -1.37
C LYS A 133 -16.34 20.47 -1.59
N PRO A 134 -15.72 19.91 -0.54
CA PRO A 134 -14.48 19.16 -0.69
C PRO A 134 -14.62 17.99 -1.68
N ILE A 135 -13.57 17.74 -2.46
CA ILE A 135 -13.53 16.71 -3.49
C ILE A 135 -12.70 15.53 -2.98
N ARG A 136 -13.33 14.35 -2.86
CA ARG A 136 -12.61 13.11 -2.53
C ARG A 136 -11.64 12.74 -3.66
N THR A 137 -10.40 12.40 -3.32
CA THR A 137 -9.38 11.98 -4.29
C THR A 137 -8.63 10.76 -3.78
N GLY A 138 -7.52 10.42 -4.42
CA GLY A 138 -6.66 9.35 -3.94
C GLY A 138 -7.15 7.94 -4.24
N SER A 139 -6.53 6.96 -3.59
CA SER A 139 -6.79 5.54 -3.83
C SER A 139 -8.19 5.11 -3.36
N VAL A 140 -8.67 5.68 -2.25
CA VAL A 140 -9.99 5.40 -1.67
C VAL A 140 -11.10 5.87 -2.60
N ALA A 141 -11.07 7.14 -3.06
CA ALA A 141 -12.08 7.67 -3.98
C ALA A 141 -12.12 6.91 -5.31
N LYS A 142 -10.95 6.50 -5.79
CA LYS A 142 -10.78 5.70 -7.03
C LYS A 142 -11.17 4.23 -6.86
N ARG A 143 -11.49 3.78 -5.64
CA ARG A 143 -11.69 2.37 -5.28
C ARG A 143 -10.52 1.50 -5.76
N THR A 144 -9.31 1.96 -5.51
CA THR A 144 -8.05 1.25 -5.79
C THR A 144 -7.14 1.18 -4.56
N ALA A 145 -7.69 1.52 -3.39
CA ALA A 145 -7.09 1.31 -2.09
C ALA A 145 -6.82 -0.20 -1.88
N VAL A 146 -5.66 -0.47 -1.30
CA VAL A 146 -5.25 -1.77 -0.76
C VAL A 146 -5.23 -1.60 0.77
N ASN A 147 -5.68 -2.61 1.51
CA ASN A 147 -5.67 -2.62 2.98
C ASN A 147 -4.27 -2.30 3.55
N SER A 148 -4.24 -1.88 4.81
CA SER A 148 -3.06 -1.49 5.62
C SER A 148 -2.28 -0.20 5.27
N VAL A 149 -2.48 0.45 4.11
CA VAL A 149 -1.63 1.60 3.71
C VAL A 149 -2.35 2.75 2.98
N SER A 150 -3.69 2.74 2.93
CA SER A 150 -4.41 3.76 2.13
C SER A 150 -4.76 5.00 2.95
N ASP A 151 -4.24 6.14 2.51
CA ASP A 151 -4.57 7.46 3.04
C ASP A 151 -5.94 7.93 2.51
N TYR A 152 -6.64 8.76 3.28
CA TYR A 152 -7.86 9.44 2.86
C TYR A 152 -7.53 10.82 2.32
N ASP A 153 -7.44 10.94 1.01
CA ASP A 153 -7.13 12.21 0.36
C ASP A 153 -8.39 13.06 0.08
N VAL A 154 -8.33 14.35 0.41
CA VAL A 154 -9.41 15.32 0.19
C VAL A 154 -8.86 16.62 -0.37
N ALA A 155 -9.35 17.03 -1.54
CA ALA A 155 -9.01 18.31 -2.13
C ALA A 155 -10.01 19.39 -1.71
N PHE A 156 -9.47 20.53 -1.27
CA PHE A 156 -10.23 21.75 -1.07
C PHE A 156 -9.85 22.76 -2.13
N VAL A 157 -10.84 23.27 -2.84
CA VAL A 157 -10.64 24.23 -3.93
C VAL A 157 -10.93 25.61 -3.41
N VAL A 158 -9.93 26.50 -3.39
CA VAL A 158 -10.12 27.91 -3.08
C VAL A 158 -10.29 28.74 -4.34
N LYS A 159 -10.95 29.90 -4.19
CA LYS A 159 -11.19 30.88 -5.24
C LYS A 159 -9.87 31.43 -5.80
N PRO A 160 -9.79 31.72 -7.11
CA PRO A 160 -8.73 32.56 -7.67
C PRO A 160 -8.56 33.85 -6.84
N GLY A 161 -7.32 34.31 -6.68
CA GLY A 161 -7.02 35.53 -5.91
C GLY A 161 -6.97 35.37 -4.38
N SER A 162 -7.20 34.19 -3.81
CA SER A 162 -7.20 33.96 -2.35
C SER A 162 -5.82 33.99 -1.66
N GLY A 163 -4.82 34.63 -2.26
CA GLY A 163 -3.42 34.62 -1.84
C GLY A 163 -2.52 33.71 -2.69
N THR A 164 -1.23 33.66 -2.37
CA THR A 164 -0.27 32.76 -3.02
C THR A 164 -0.51 31.30 -2.64
N MET A 165 -0.03 30.35 -3.45
CA MET A 165 -0.21 28.93 -3.15
C MET A 165 0.56 28.47 -1.89
N GLU A 166 1.67 29.13 -1.59
CA GLU A 166 2.44 28.90 -0.36
C GLU A 166 1.65 29.34 0.88
N GLN A 167 1.15 30.59 0.87
CA GLN A 167 0.28 31.11 1.94
C GLN A 167 -0.98 30.28 2.14
N LEU A 168 -1.55 29.74 1.05
CA LEU A 168 -2.71 28.85 1.15
C LEU A 168 -2.34 27.51 1.81
N HIS A 169 -1.17 26.95 1.50
CA HIS A 169 -0.71 25.72 2.16
C HIS A 169 -0.47 25.94 3.66
N GLU A 170 0.19 27.05 4.02
CA GLU A 170 0.39 27.47 5.41
C GLU A 170 -0.93 27.73 6.14
N LEU A 171 -1.87 28.44 5.50
CA LEU A 171 -3.20 28.70 6.07
C LEU A 171 -3.92 27.41 6.43
N PHE A 172 -3.93 26.41 5.54
CA PHE A 172 -4.55 25.11 5.82
C PHE A 172 -3.81 24.38 6.94
N PHE A 173 -2.48 24.44 6.96
CA PHE A 173 -1.67 23.83 8.02
C PHE A 173 -1.99 24.44 9.39
N ASP A 174 -1.92 25.76 9.51
CA ASP A 174 -2.18 26.46 10.77
C ASP A 174 -3.61 26.24 11.24
N THR A 175 -4.59 26.34 10.34
CA THR A 175 -6.01 26.13 10.66
C THR A 175 -6.28 24.71 11.19
N LEU A 176 -5.66 23.70 10.58
CA LEU A 176 -5.79 22.31 11.04
C LEU A 176 -5.05 22.07 12.35
N ARG A 177 -3.82 22.58 12.46
CA ARG A 177 -2.98 22.44 13.65
C ARG A 177 -3.66 23.04 14.87
N GLU A 178 -4.16 24.26 14.76
CA GLU A 178 -4.89 24.93 15.85
C GLU A 178 -6.09 24.10 16.35
N LYS A 179 -6.79 23.41 15.44
CA LYS A 179 -7.99 22.65 15.79
C LYS A 179 -7.73 21.24 16.29
N PHE A 180 -6.76 20.56 15.70
CA PHE A 180 -6.63 19.10 15.80
C PHE A 180 -5.33 18.65 16.45
N GLU A 181 -4.29 19.48 16.55
CA GLU A 181 -3.05 19.09 17.21
C GLU A 181 -3.30 18.82 18.70
N GLY A 182 -2.90 17.64 19.19
CA GLY A 182 -3.03 17.28 20.60
C GLY A 182 -3.00 15.78 20.85
N PRO A 183 -3.39 15.32 22.05
CA PRO A 183 -3.43 13.89 22.37
C PRO A 183 -4.29 13.11 21.35
N GLY A 184 -3.69 12.10 20.73
CA GLY A 184 -4.35 11.24 19.74
C GLY A 184 -4.46 11.83 18.34
N CYS A 185 -3.89 13.01 18.07
CA CYS A 185 -3.94 13.61 16.75
C CYS A 185 -2.72 14.53 16.47
N THR A 186 -2.06 14.30 15.33
CA THR A 186 -0.91 15.08 14.89
C THR A 186 -1.14 15.66 13.50
N VAL A 187 -0.86 16.95 13.34
CA VAL A 187 -0.94 17.67 12.07
C VAL A 187 0.48 17.92 11.53
N ARG A 188 0.71 17.55 10.27
CA ARG A 188 2.03 17.66 9.63
C ARG A 188 1.95 18.26 8.24
N GLN A 189 2.98 19.02 7.86
CA GLN A 189 3.16 19.43 6.47
C GLN A 189 3.71 18.27 5.64
N GLN A 190 3.17 18.09 4.44
CA GLN A 190 3.69 17.19 3.41
C GLN A 190 3.96 18.00 2.14
N ASN A 191 4.57 17.36 1.13
CA ASN A 191 4.99 18.08 -0.08
C ASN A 191 3.82 18.80 -0.79
N TYR A 192 2.68 18.14 -0.94
CA TYR A 192 1.51 18.68 -1.66
C TYR A 192 0.26 18.83 -0.79
N THR A 193 0.31 18.32 0.44
CA THR A 193 -0.82 18.13 1.33
C THR A 193 -0.46 18.57 2.75
N VAL A 194 -1.48 18.67 3.60
CA VAL A 194 -1.38 18.74 5.05
C VAL A 194 -1.98 17.45 5.59
N GLY A 195 -1.17 16.65 6.27
CA GLY A 195 -1.58 15.37 6.81
C GLY A 195 -2.12 15.52 8.23
N VAL A 196 -3.30 14.97 8.49
CA VAL A 196 -3.87 14.81 9.83
C VAL A 196 -3.80 13.33 10.19
N LEU A 197 -2.97 13.01 11.18
CA LEU A 197 -2.79 11.66 11.72
C LEU A 197 -3.70 11.51 12.94
N VAL A 198 -4.54 10.48 12.97
CA VAL A 198 -5.49 10.25 14.07
C VAL A 198 -5.26 8.84 14.62
N ASP A 199 -5.11 8.72 15.94
CA ASP A 199 -5.00 7.43 16.62
C ASP A 199 -6.32 6.67 16.46
N ARG A 200 -6.22 5.42 15.99
CA ARG A 200 -7.36 4.52 15.89
C ARG A 200 -7.54 3.71 17.18
N PRO A 201 -8.76 3.23 17.45
CA PRO A 201 -9.03 2.37 18.61
C PRO A 201 -8.23 1.05 18.64
N ASP A 202 -7.73 0.58 17.50
CA ASP A 202 -6.92 -0.63 17.38
C ASP A 202 -5.41 -0.38 17.55
N GLY A 203 -5.01 0.85 17.90
CA GLY A 203 -3.61 1.25 18.04
C GLY A 203 -2.92 1.59 16.72
N THR A 204 -3.61 1.54 15.58
CA THR A 204 -3.07 1.97 14.28
C THR A 204 -3.32 3.46 14.02
N LEU A 205 -2.69 4.01 12.98
CA LEU A 205 -2.86 5.42 12.59
C LEU A 205 -3.76 5.55 11.36
N LEU A 206 -4.81 6.36 11.48
CA LEU A 206 -5.54 6.92 10.35
C LEU A 206 -4.77 8.10 9.78
N ARG A 207 -4.75 8.22 8.45
CA ARG A 207 -4.10 9.32 7.72
C ARG A 207 -5.12 10.02 6.84
N VAL A 208 -5.34 11.30 7.09
CA VAL A 208 -6.20 12.16 6.28
C VAL A 208 -5.35 13.23 5.63
N ASP A 209 -5.17 13.13 4.31
CA ASP A 209 -4.32 14.05 3.56
C ASP A 209 -5.21 15.13 2.93
N VAL A 210 -5.15 16.33 3.50
CA VAL A 210 -5.86 17.50 3.01
C VAL A 210 -5.01 18.17 1.94
N MET A 211 -5.53 18.35 0.74
CA MET A 211 -4.84 18.96 -0.38
C MET A 211 -5.39 20.38 -0.62
N PRO A 212 -4.67 21.43 -0.21
CA PRO A 212 -5.01 22.81 -0.54
C PRO A 212 -4.79 23.02 -2.05
N THR A 213 -5.86 23.40 -2.76
CA THR A 213 -5.81 23.65 -4.20
C THR A 213 -6.46 24.99 -4.52
N ARG A 214 -6.03 25.64 -5.59
CA ARG A 214 -6.69 26.85 -6.12
C ARG A 214 -7.23 26.58 -7.51
N GLY A 215 -8.49 26.97 -7.74
CA GLY A 215 -9.06 26.97 -9.10
C GLY A 215 -8.25 27.89 -10.01
N ARG A 216 -7.99 27.45 -11.25
CA ARG A 216 -7.49 28.36 -12.30
C ARG A 216 -8.64 29.20 -12.86
N ASP A 217 -8.34 30.20 -13.69
CA ASP A 217 -9.34 31.17 -14.17
C ASP A 217 -10.52 30.50 -14.88
N ASN A 218 -10.27 29.41 -15.62
CA ASN A 218 -11.29 28.58 -16.27
C ASN A 218 -11.61 27.28 -15.51
N TYR A 219 -11.51 27.30 -14.17
CA TYR A 219 -11.76 26.11 -13.33
C TYR A 219 -13.15 25.51 -13.55
N ALA A 220 -14.19 26.34 -13.72
CA ALA A 220 -15.55 25.87 -13.90
C ALA A 220 -15.70 24.99 -15.16
N GLU A 221 -14.93 25.27 -16.21
CA GLU A 221 -14.96 24.55 -17.48
C GLU A 221 -14.00 23.36 -17.50
N THR A 222 -12.79 23.55 -16.95
CA THR A 222 -11.69 22.59 -17.11
C THR A 222 -11.50 21.66 -15.91
N GLY A 223 -11.93 22.09 -14.72
CA GLY A 223 -11.57 21.46 -13.45
C GLY A 223 -10.07 21.56 -13.12
N ASP A 224 -9.32 22.41 -13.82
CA ASP A 224 -7.87 22.53 -13.62
C ASP A 224 -7.57 23.32 -12.34
N LEU A 225 -6.64 22.76 -11.56
CA LEU A 225 -6.25 23.22 -10.24
C LEU A 225 -4.76 23.57 -10.21
N THR A 226 -4.40 24.42 -9.27
CA THR A 226 -3.02 24.70 -8.90
C THR A 226 -2.74 24.15 -7.50
N ILE A 227 -1.62 23.45 -7.33
CA ILE A 227 -1.12 22.93 -6.04
C ILE A 227 0.26 23.50 -5.73
N TRP A 228 0.63 23.54 -4.44
CA TRP A 228 1.95 23.93 -3.98
C TRP A 228 2.83 22.71 -3.73
N SER A 229 4.10 22.74 -4.17
CA SER A 229 5.12 21.78 -3.75
C SER A 229 6.01 22.43 -2.70
N GLN A 230 5.88 22.02 -1.44
CA GLN A 230 6.75 22.49 -0.35
C GLN A 230 8.22 22.19 -0.63
N ARG A 231 8.53 20.98 -1.12
CA ARG A 231 9.91 20.55 -1.41
C ARG A 231 10.57 21.39 -2.50
N ASN A 232 9.85 21.69 -3.57
CA ASN A 232 10.40 22.36 -4.75
C ASN A 232 10.13 23.86 -4.76
N ARG A 233 9.43 24.38 -3.75
CA ARG A 233 8.95 25.77 -3.63
C ARG A 233 8.35 26.32 -4.91
N LYS A 234 7.50 25.52 -5.57
CA LYS A 234 6.85 25.88 -6.83
C LYS A 234 5.42 25.38 -6.89
N HIS A 235 4.60 26.06 -7.68
CA HIS A 235 3.26 25.60 -7.97
C HIS A 235 3.24 24.65 -9.18
N GLN A 236 2.25 23.77 -9.23
CA GLN A 236 2.06 22.81 -10.30
C GLN A 236 0.59 22.72 -10.70
N LYS A 237 0.32 22.52 -11.98
CA LYS A 237 -1.02 22.21 -12.51
C LYS A 237 -1.42 20.78 -12.14
N THR A 238 -2.67 20.58 -11.75
CA THR A 238 -3.29 19.26 -11.60
C THR A 238 -4.78 19.31 -11.96
N ASN A 239 -5.46 18.17 -11.93
CA ASN A 239 -6.88 18.02 -12.19
C ASN A 239 -7.37 16.73 -11.51
N VAL A 240 -8.01 16.90 -10.35
CA VAL A 240 -8.51 15.78 -9.54
C VAL A 240 -9.57 14.97 -10.29
N GLY A 241 -10.42 15.64 -11.06
CA GLY A 241 -11.45 15.01 -11.87
C GLY A 241 -10.87 14.02 -12.87
N LYS A 242 -9.88 14.44 -13.67
CA LYS A 242 -9.20 13.58 -14.65
C LYS A 242 -8.55 12.36 -14.00
N HIS A 243 -7.86 12.55 -12.88
CA HIS A 243 -7.25 11.45 -12.14
C HIS A 243 -8.28 10.46 -11.57
N ASN A 244 -9.41 10.97 -11.07
CA ASN A 244 -10.47 10.13 -10.51
C ASN A 244 -11.22 9.35 -11.59
N GLN A 245 -11.38 9.93 -12.79
CA GLN A 245 -12.10 9.29 -13.90
C GLN A 245 -11.37 8.09 -14.50
N LEU A 246 -10.03 8.02 -14.40
CA LEU A 246 -9.22 6.94 -14.98
C LEU A 246 -9.77 5.52 -14.70
N PRO A 247 -10.09 5.14 -13.45
CA PRO A 247 -10.67 3.83 -13.12
C PRO A 247 -12.21 3.79 -12.98
N VAL A 248 -12.92 4.90 -13.19
CA VAL A 248 -14.38 4.96 -13.02
C VAL A 248 -15.05 4.08 -14.07
N GLY A 249 -16.08 3.33 -13.65
CA GLY A 249 -16.81 2.41 -14.54
C GLY A 249 -16.01 1.20 -15.04
N GLN A 250 -14.75 1.02 -14.63
CA GLN A 250 -13.85 -0.02 -15.16
C GLN A 250 -13.37 -0.98 -14.05
N PRO A 251 -14.15 -2.02 -13.68
CA PRO A 251 -13.77 -2.99 -12.66
C PRO A 251 -12.42 -3.65 -12.90
N GLN A 252 -12.14 -4.08 -14.14
CA GLN A 252 -10.90 -4.73 -14.55
C GLN A 252 -9.67 -3.82 -14.33
N VAL A 253 -9.81 -2.51 -14.56
CA VAL A 253 -8.75 -1.52 -14.28
C VAL A 253 -8.51 -1.42 -12.79
N ARG A 254 -9.58 -1.34 -11.98
CA ARG A 254 -9.44 -1.26 -10.52
C ARG A 254 -8.80 -2.51 -9.93
N ASP A 255 -9.19 -3.69 -10.41
CA ASP A 255 -8.65 -4.98 -9.97
C ASP A 255 -7.16 -5.07 -10.33
N ALA A 256 -6.78 -4.76 -11.57
CA ALA A 256 -5.37 -4.76 -11.99
C ALA A 256 -4.52 -3.73 -11.22
N ILE A 257 -5.04 -2.51 -10.95
CA ILE A 257 -4.34 -1.52 -10.11
C ILE A 257 -4.12 -2.07 -8.69
N ARG A 258 -5.13 -2.70 -8.07
CA ARG A 258 -4.98 -3.28 -6.73
C ARG A 258 -3.95 -4.40 -6.72
N LEU A 259 -4.06 -5.36 -7.64
CA LEU A 259 -3.12 -6.47 -7.75
C LEU A 259 -1.68 -5.97 -7.93
N LEU A 260 -1.46 -4.98 -8.80
CA LEU A 260 -0.11 -4.46 -9.03
C LEU A 260 0.43 -3.65 -7.83
N LYS A 261 -0.45 -2.98 -7.08
CA LYS A 261 -0.08 -2.34 -5.79
C LYS A 261 0.27 -3.39 -4.73
N THR A 262 -0.51 -4.45 -4.63
CA THR A 262 -0.23 -5.55 -3.69
C THR A 262 1.08 -6.24 -4.05
N TYR A 263 1.31 -6.56 -5.33
CA TYR A 263 2.59 -7.08 -5.82
C TYR A 263 3.75 -6.13 -5.49
N LYS A 264 3.59 -4.83 -5.73
CA LYS A 264 4.58 -3.82 -5.34
C LYS A 264 4.91 -3.89 -3.83
N LEU A 265 3.90 -4.01 -2.98
CA LEU A 265 4.07 -4.07 -1.52
C LEU A 265 4.78 -5.36 -1.10
N ALA A 266 4.27 -6.52 -1.54
CA ALA A 266 4.83 -7.84 -1.24
C ALA A 266 6.29 -8.00 -1.69
N ASN A 267 6.74 -7.19 -2.67
CA ASN A 267 8.09 -7.26 -3.21
C ASN A 267 8.94 -6.02 -2.89
N ASN A 268 8.45 -5.13 -2.02
CA ASN A 268 9.09 -3.87 -1.62
C ASN A 268 9.63 -3.06 -2.82
N LEU A 269 8.84 -2.96 -3.89
CA LEU A 269 9.26 -2.30 -5.11
C LEU A 269 9.13 -0.78 -4.99
N ASN A 270 10.20 -0.05 -5.33
CA ASN A 270 10.17 1.40 -5.44
C ASN A 270 9.48 1.88 -6.73
N LEU A 271 8.25 1.43 -6.96
CA LEU A 271 7.42 1.76 -8.12
C LEU A 271 6.38 2.84 -7.75
N PRO A 272 6.46 4.07 -8.28
CA PRO A 272 5.51 5.13 -7.95
C PRO A 272 4.05 4.73 -8.20
N THR A 273 3.19 4.95 -7.21
CA THR A 273 1.76 4.62 -7.30
C THR A 273 1.05 5.44 -8.39
N ALA A 274 1.50 6.66 -8.66
CA ALA A 274 1.00 7.49 -9.76
C ALA A 274 1.25 6.82 -11.13
N LEU A 275 2.41 6.20 -11.33
CA LEU A 275 2.70 5.44 -12.55
C LEU A 275 1.75 4.25 -12.70
N ILE A 276 1.56 3.45 -11.64
CA ILE A 276 0.60 2.32 -11.66
C ILE A 276 -0.79 2.78 -12.06
N ASN A 277 -1.31 3.82 -11.40
CA ASN A 277 -2.66 4.33 -11.62
C ASN A 277 -2.89 4.84 -13.04
N GLN A 278 -1.85 5.22 -13.78
CA GLN A 278 -1.95 5.73 -15.15
C GLN A 278 -1.61 4.68 -16.21
N ILE A 279 -0.57 3.86 -15.98
CA ILE A 279 -0.14 2.83 -16.90
C ILE A 279 -1.19 1.72 -17.04
N VAL A 280 -1.85 1.32 -15.95
CA VAL A 280 -2.86 0.24 -16.02
C VAL A 280 -4.05 0.61 -16.91
N PRO A 281 -4.72 1.79 -16.75
CA PRO A 281 -5.74 2.22 -17.70
C PRO A 281 -5.24 2.33 -19.14
N MET A 282 -4.02 2.84 -19.35
CA MET A 282 -3.42 2.94 -20.69
C MET A 282 -3.24 1.56 -21.34
N ALA A 283 -2.73 0.59 -20.57
CA ALA A 283 -2.55 -0.79 -21.01
C ALA A 283 -3.92 -1.41 -21.37
N LEU A 284 -4.86 -1.43 -20.43
CA LEU A 284 -6.13 -2.12 -20.65
C LEU A 284 -7.01 -1.43 -21.70
N LYS A 285 -6.90 -0.11 -21.90
CA LYS A 285 -7.53 0.58 -23.02
C LYS A 285 -6.97 0.11 -24.37
N LYS A 286 -5.67 -0.16 -24.47
CA LYS A 286 -5.03 -0.67 -25.69
C LYS A 286 -5.48 -2.10 -26.05
N ARG A 287 -5.74 -2.94 -25.04
CA ARG A 287 -6.11 -4.36 -25.22
C ARG A 287 -7.62 -4.63 -25.16
N GLY A 288 -8.44 -3.67 -24.72
CA GLY A 288 -9.88 -3.83 -24.50
C GLY A 288 -10.26 -4.44 -23.14
N GLY A 289 -9.28 -4.86 -22.32
CA GLY A 289 -9.49 -5.63 -21.10
C GLY A 289 -10.03 -7.04 -21.36
N GLN A 290 -9.59 -8.02 -20.58
CA GLN A 290 -10.05 -9.40 -20.69
C GLN A 290 -10.88 -9.81 -19.46
N SER A 291 -11.64 -10.90 -19.58
CA SER A 291 -12.33 -11.51 -18.42
C SER A 291 -11.35 -12.11 -17.41
N SER A 292 -10.21 -12.65 -17.88
CA SER A 292 -9.19 -13.21 -17.01
C SER A 292 -8.39 -12.13 -16.27
N ARG A 293 -8.39 -12.21 -14.94
CA ARG A 293 -7.59 -11.35 -14.06
C ARG A 293 -6.10 -11.62 -14.21
N ALA A 294 -5.72 -12.88 -14.29
CA ALA A 294 -4.34 -13.30 -14.56
C ALA A 294 -3.84 -12.66 -15.86
N ALA A 295 -4.61 -12.78 -16.94
CA ALA A 295 -4.20 -12.22 -18.23
C ALA A 295 -4.14 -10.69 -18.24
N ASN A 296 -5.05 -10.01 -17.51
CA ASN A 296 -4.99 -8.54 -17.35
C ASN A 296 -3.78 -8.09 -16.54
N LEU A 297 -3.49 -8.76 -15.40
CA LEU A 297 -2.35 -8.45 -14.54
C LEU A 297 -1.04 -8.63 -15.31
N ARG A 298 -0.87 -9.80 -15.95
CA ARG A 298 0.30 -10.12 -16.77
C ARG A 298 0.57 -9.04 -17.81
N PHE A 299 -0.46 -8.69 -18.59
CA PHE A 299 -0.31 -7.67 -19.62
C PHE A 299 0.00 -6.28 -19.06
N CYS A 300 -0.56 -5.91 -17.91
CA CYS A 300 -0.20 -4.65 -17.26
C CYS A 300 1.27 -4.65 -16.79
N MET A 301 1.79 -5.77 -16.28
CA MET A 301 3.20 -5.91 -15.90
C MET A 301 4.12 -5.85 -17.12
N GLU A 302 3.78 -6.54 -18.21
CA GLU A 302 4.51 -6.50 -19.48
C GLU A 302 4.54 -5.08 -20.05
N TYR A 303 3.39 -4.41 -20.09
CA TYR A 303 3.28 -3.03 -20.58
C TYR A 303 4.04 -2.04 -19.68
N LEU A 304 4.03 -2.24 -18.36
CA LEU A 304 4.85 -1.45 -17.43
C LEU A 304 6.35 -1.65 -17.69
N ALA A 305 6.80 -2.90 -17.87
CA ALA A 305 8.19 -3.22 -18.17
C ALA A 305 8.66 -2.58 -19.49
N ASP A 306 7.80 -2.55 -20.51
CA ASP A 306 8.04 -1.83 -21.77
C ASP A 306 8.15 -0.31 -21.54
N LYS A 307 7.25 0.29 -20.75
CA LYS A 307 7.34 1.73 -20.46
C LYS A 307 8.62 2.11 -19.70
N LEU A 308 9.14 1.22 -18.87
CA LEU A 308 10.38 1.45 -18.12
C LEU A 308 11.64 1.47 -19.01
N SER A 309 11.61 0.94 -20.24
CA SER A 309 12.78 0.88 -21.14
C SER A 309 13.02 2.18 -21.93
N ASN A 310 12.92 3.34 -21.27
CA ASN A 310 13.12 4.69 -21.82
C ASN A 310 11.92 5.36 -22.50
N GLN A 311 10.69 5.04 -22.09
CA GLN A 311 9.51 5.76 -22.59
C GLN A 311 9.05 6.83 -21.57
N THR A 312 8.49 7.93 -22.07
CA THR A 312 7.86 8.95 -21.20
C THR A 312 6.43 8.58 -20.88
N VAL A 313 5.97 8.91 -19.67
CA VAL A 313 4.56 8.83 -19.28
C VAL A 313 4.12 10.20 -18.78
N GLN A 314 3.49 10.99 -19.67
CA GLN A 314 3.01 12.33 -19.33
C GLN A 314 1.76 12.24 -18.46
N ASP A 315 1.75 12.94 -17.33
CA ASP A 315 0.63 13.00 -16.41
C ASP A 315 -0.65 13.48 -17.11
N VAL A 316 -1.75 12.73 -16.96
CA VAL A 316 -3.07 13.07 -17.53
C VAL A 316 -3.58 14.45 -17.11
N ALA A 317 -3.16 14.93 -15.94
CA ALA A 317 -3.55 16.23 -15.40
C ALA A 317 -2.57 17.36 -15.71
N ASN A 318 -1.35 17.01 -16.13
CA ASN A 318 -0.30 17.96 -16.47
C ASN A 318 0.65 17.39 -17.53
N GLY A 319 0.41 17.70 -18.80
CA GLY A 319 1.21 17.18 -19.92
C GLY A 319 2.69 17.58 -19.92
N ASN A 320 3.11 18.51 -19.05
CA ASN A 320 4.52 18.87 -18.85
C ASN A 320 5.19 18.03 -17.76
N ASN A 321 4.43 17.21 -17.02
CA ASN A 321 4.93 16.39 -15.92
C ASN A 321 5.13 14.94 -16.40
N ASN A 322 6.38 14.54 -16.61
CA ASN A 322 6.72 13.16 -16.92
C ASN A 322 6.82 12.33 -15.62
N LEU A 323 5.87 11.42 -15.42
CA LEU A 323 5.83 10.55 -14.23
C LEU A 323 7.03 9.60 -14.13
N MET A 324 7.72 9.32 -15.24
CA MET A 324 8.94 8.50 -15.22
C MET A 324 10.17 9.25 -14.68
N ALA A 325 10.12 10.58 -14.62
CA ALA A 325 11.23 11.40 -14.13
C ALA A 325 11.48 11.23 -12.61
N SER A 326 10.52 10.67 -11.86
CA SER A 326 10.72 10.35 -10.45
C SER A 326 11.59 9.10 -10.21
N LEU A 327 11.94 8.36 -11.27
CA LEU A 327 12.77 7.16 -11.20
C LEU A 327 14.14 7.43 -11.83
N SER A 328 15.21 7.06 -11.13
CA SER A 328 16.55 7.02 -11.73
C SER A 328 16.63 5.93 -12.81
N GLU A 329 17.54 6.06 -13.78
CA GLU A 329 17.75 5.03 -14.81
C GLU A 329 18.09 3.66 -14.21
N ARG A 330 18.90 3.65 -13.13
CA ARG A 330 19.20 2.43 -12.37
C ARG A 330 17.94 1.82 -11.75
N SER A 331 17.04 2.64 -11.21
CA SER A 331 15.75 2.18 -10.67
C SER A 331 14.85 1.61 -11.76
N LYS A 332 14.77 2.26 -12.92
CA LYS A 332 13.99 1.76 -14.07
C LYS A 332 14.51 0.41 -14.55
N TYR A 333 15.83 0.28 -14.72
CA TYR A 333 16.48 -0.96 -15.11
C TYR A 333 16.15 -2.10 -14.12
N ARG A 334 16.32 -1.86 -12.81
CA ARG A 334 16.04 -2.86 -11.77
C ARG A 334 14.57 -3.27 -11.72
N LEU A 335 13.65 -2.31 -11.78
CA LEU A 335 12.21 -2.59 -11.79
C LEU A 335 11.83 -3.39 -13.03
N ARG A 336 12.36 -3.01 -14.20
CA ARG A 336 12.11 -3.74 -15.46
C ARG A 336 12.63 -5.17 -15.39
N ALA A 337 13.89 -5.36 -14.98
CA ALA A 337 14.48 -6.69 -14.85
C ALA A 337 13.66 -7.57 -13.89
N ARG A 338 13.26 -7.02 -12.74
CA ARG A 338 12.44 -7.74 -11.77
C ARG A 338 11.07 -8.15 -12.32
N LEU A 339 10.38 -7.23 -13.02
CA LEU A 339 9.09 -7.53 -13.63
C LEU A 339 9.19 -8.64 -14.67
N LEU A 340 10.23 -8.61 -15.52
CA LEU A 340 10.42 -9.58 -16.59
C LEU A 340 10.79 -10.97 -16.04
N ASP A 341 11.66 -11.04 -15.02
CA ASP A 341 12.01 -12.30 -14.34
C ASP A 341 10.77 -12.95 -13.70
N ASP A 342 9.98 -12.18 -12.95
CA ASP A 342 8.77 -12.72 -12.33
C ASP A 342 7.73 -13.16 -13.38
N LEU A 343 7.62 -12.43 -14.51
CA LEU A 343 6.75 -12.80 -15.62
C LEU A 343 7.19 -14.09 -16.31
N GLU A 344 8.49 -14.28 -16.53
CA GLU A 344 9.05 -15.48 -17.13
C GLU A 344 8.78 -16.70 -16.25
N ARG A 345 9.10 -16.62 -14.96
CA ARG A 345 8.86 -17.69 -13.98
C ARG A 345 7.39 -18.02 -13.83
N TRP A 346 6.51 -17.01 -13.86
CA TRP A 346 5.06 -17.21 -13.85
C TRP A 346 4.56 -17.95 -15.10
N ASN A 347 5.15 -17.69 -16.27
CA ASN A 347 4.78 -18.38 -17.51
C ASN A 347 5.20 -19.84 -17.52
N GLU A 348 6.39 -20.12 -17.00
CA GLU A 348 6.94 -21.47 -16.89
C GLU A 348 6.21 -22.29 -15.81
N ASN A 349 5.86 -21.64 -14.69
CA ASN A 349 5.23 -22.28 -13.54
C ASN A 349 4.08 -21.42 -13.00
N PRO A 350 2.82 -21.64 -13.43
CA PRO A 350 1.69 -20.84 -12.97
C PRO A 350 1.54 -20.71 -11.44
N PRO A 351 1.73 -21.79 -10.64
CA PRO A 351 1.84 -21.69 -9.17
C PRO A 351 2.83 -20.67 -8.61
N PHE A 352 3.87 -20.24 -9.36
CA PHE A 352 4.80 -19.19 -8.94
C PHE A 352 4.10 -17.87 -8.59
N LEU A 353 2.88 -17.66 -9.10
CA LEU A 353 2.02 -16.56 -8.70
C LEU A 353 1.81 -16.49 -7.18
N MET A 354 1.82 -17.62 -6.46
CA MET A 354 1.78 -17.62 -5.00
C MET A 354 3.01 -16.95 -4.38
N THR A 355 4.20 -17.22 -4.92
CA THR A 355 5.47 -16.63 -4.47
C THR A 355 5.50 -15.12 -4.71
N MET A 356 4.94 -14.65 -5.84
CA MET A 356 4.87 -13.22 -6.15
C MET A 356 4.05 -12.40 -5.12
N PHE A 357 3.20 -13.05 -4.32
CA PHE A 357 2.31 -12.44 -3.33
C PHE A 357 2.50 -13.01 -1.92
N ALA A 358 3.65 -13.63 -1.61
CA ALA A 358 3.85 -14.37 -0.36
C ALA A 358 3.87 -13.46 0.90
N ASP A 359 4.40 -12.24 0.81
CA ASP A 359 4.61 -11.34 1.97
C ASP A 359 3.40 -10.43 2.25
N MET A 360 2.19 -10.99 2.29
CA MET A 360 0.93 -10.23 2.45
C MET A 360 0.39 -10.14 3.88
N ASP A 361 1.07 -10.73 4.87
CA ASP A 361 0.60 -10.79 6.26
C ASP A 361 1.13 -9.63 7.12
#